data_AF-A0AAW0JH90-F1
#
_entry.id   AF-A0AAW0JH90-F1
#
_cell.length_a   1.000
_cell.length_b   1.000
_cell.length_c   1.000
_cell.angle_alpha   90.00
_cell.angle_beta   90.00
_cell.angle_gamma   90.00
#
_symmetry.space_group_name_H-M   'P 1'
#
loop_
_entity.id
_entity.type
_entity.pdbx_description
1 polymer ?
#
loop_
_entity_poly.entity_id
_entity_poly.type
_entity_poly.pdbx_seq_one_letter_code
_entity_poly.pdbx_strand_id
1 'polypeptide(L)' 'MLLAGKFKGSRGHPSPGSVTHKIIYRTQVSQAASDLLAYCEAHVREDPLIIPVPASENPFREKKFFCTIL' A
#
# COMPACT_ATOMS: atom_id res chain seq x y z
N MET A 1 -25.19 -6.82 -12.72
CA MET A 1 -24.42 -6.08 -13.74
C MET A 1 -24.10 -4.71 -13.16
N LEU A 2 -22.92 -4.54 -12.55
CA LEU A 2 -22.53 -3.27 -11.96
C LEU A 2 -22.00 -2.38 -13.09
N LEU A 3 -22.68 -1.26 -13.36
CA LEU A 3 -22.27 -0.28 -14.36
C LEU A 3 -20.94 0.33 -13.91
N ALA A 4 -19.85 0.02 -14.63
CA ALA A 4 -18.56 0.66 -14.45
C ALA A 4 -18.64 2.12 -14.94
N GLY A 5 -19.05 3.02 -14.04
CA GLY A 5 -19.04 4.46 -14.26
C GLY A 5 -17.61 4.95 -14.51
N LYS A 6 -17.32 5.33 -15.75
CA LYS A 6 -16.01 5.87 -16.17
C LYS A 6 -15.87 7.29 -15.61
N PHE A 7 -15.31 7.43 -14.40
CA PHE A 7 -15.02 8.72 -13.79
C PHE A 7 -13.87 9.40 -14.57
N LYS A 8 -14.21 10.25 -15.55
CA LYS A 8 -13.25 11.11 -16.25
C LYS A 8 -12.89 12.27 -15.33
N GLY A 9 -11.76 12.16 -14.63
CA GLY A 9 -11.18 13.25 -13.85
C GLY A 9 -10.81 14.44 -14.75
N SER A 10 -11.41 15.59 -14.48
CA SER A 10 -11.11 16.86 -15.15
C SER A 10 -9.64 17.22 -14.93
N ARG A 11 -8.89 17.43 -16.02
CA ARG A 11 -7.50 17.93 -15.98
C ARG A 11 -7.51 19.31 -15.30
N GLY A 12 -7.07 19.37 -14.04
CA GLY A 12 -6.90 20.62 -13.30
C GLY A 12 -5.90 21.50 -14.03
N HIS A 13 -6.38 22.63 -14.55
CA HIS A 13 -5.55 23.68 -15.12
C HIS A 13 -4.72 24.30 -13.97
N PRO A 14 -3.39 24.49 -14.09
CA PRO A 14 -2.62 25.10 -13.02
C PRO A 14 -2.99 26.60 -12.92
N SER A 15 -3.36 27.05 -11.73
CA SER A 15 -3.50 28.48 -11.41
C SER A 15 -2.12 29.14 -11.40
N PRO A 16 -1.97 30.35 -12.00
CA PRO A 16 -0.69 31.03 -12.11
C PRO A 16 -0.30 31.63 -10.75
N GLY A 17 0.48 30.90 -9.95
CA GLY A 17 0.95 31.44 -8.67
C GLY A 17 1.72 30.50 -7.72
N SER A 18 1.88 29.21 -8.00
CA SER A 18 2.60 28.31 -7.09
C SER A 18 4.02 28.00 -7.56
N VAL A 19 4.98 28.44 -6.74
CA VAL A 19 6.35 27.95 -6.48
C VAL A 19 6.92 26.99 -7.54
N THR A 20 8.05 27.32 -8.14
CA THR A 20 8.82 26.49 -9.09
C THR A 20 9.29 25.17 -8.44
N HIS A 21 8.38 24.21 -8.28
CA HIS A 21 8.72 22.82 -8.04
C HIS A 21 9.20 22.22 -9.36
N LYS A 22 10.30 21.45 -9.31
CA LYS A 22 10.81 20.60 -10.39
C LYS A 22 9.66 19.91 -11.12
N ILE A 23 9.73 19.79 -12.45
CA ILE A 23 8.69 19.11 -13.24
C ILE A 23 8.60 17.65 -12.76
N ILE A 24 7.51 17.32 -12.08
CA ILE A 24 7.18 15.99 -11.58
C ILE A 24 5.93 15.53 -12.33
N TYR A 25 6.02 14.39 -13.00
CA TYR A 25 4.86 13.75 -13.61
C TYR A 25 3.98 13.16 -12.51
N ARG A 26 2.71 13.55 -12.47
CA ARG A 26 1.72 13.06 -11.51
C ARG A 26 0.83 12.01 -12.17
N THR A 27 0.60 10.91 -11.47
CA THR A 27 -0.38 9.88 -11.84
C THR A 27 -1.76 10.24 -11.29
N GLN A 28 -2.84 9.73 -11.91
CA GLN A 28 -4.19 9.89 -11.37
C GLN A 28 -4.27 9.23 -9.99
N VAL A 29 -4.90 9.92 -9.03
CA VAL A 29 -5.05 9.41 -7.65
C VAL A 29 -5.79 8.08 -7.64
N SER A 30 -6.81 7.91 -8.50
CA SER A 30 -7.53 6.65 -8.65
C SER A 30 -6.63 5.51 -9.11
N GLN A 31 -5.74 5.76 -10.08
CA GLN A 31 -4.78 4.76 -10.55
C GLN A 31 -3.79 4.38 -9.45
N ALA A 32 -3.19 5.38 -8.78
CA ALA A 32 -2.28 5.13 -7.67
C ALA A 32 -2.95 4.35 -6.53
N ALA A 33 -4.22 4.64 -6.22
CA ALA A 33 -4.98 3.91 -5.22
C ALA A 33 -5.25 2.46 -5.63
N SER A 34 -5.60 2.21 -6.89
CA SER A 34 -5.78 0.85 -7.42
C SER A 34 -4.48 0.05 -7.38
N ASP A 35 -3.35 0.66 -7.74
CA ASP A 35 -2.04 0.00 -7.72
C ASP A 35 -1.65 -0.39 -6.28
N LEU A 36 -1.89 0.51 -5.32
CA LEU A 36 -1.67 0.23 -3.90
C LEU A 36 -2.56 -0.91 -3.38
N LEU A 37 -3.85 -0.89 -3.73
CA LEU A 37 -4.78 -1.95 -3.34
C LEU A 37 -4.35 -3.30 -3.90
N ALA A 38 -4.01 -3.37 -5.19
CA ALA A 38 -3.54 -4.60 -5.82
C ALA A 38 -2.28 -5.15 -5.16
N TYR A 39 -1.34 -4.28 -4.78
CA TYR A 39 -0.14 -4.69 -4.06
C TYR A 39 -0.47 -5.25 -2.68
N CYS A 40 -1.31 -4.56 -1.92
CA CYS A 40 -1.74 -5.01 -0.60
C CYS A 40 -2.47 -6.35 -0.68
N GLU A 41 -3.40 -6.52 -1.62
CA GLU A 41 -4.15 -7.78 -1.81
C GLU A 41 -3.23 -8.96 -2.16
N ALA A 42 -2.20 -8.72 -2.96
CA ALA A 42 -1.23 -9.77 -3.30
C ALA A 42 -0.39 -10.25 -2.10
N HIS A 43 -0.08 -9.36 -1.15
CA HIS A 43 0.85 -9.65 -0.04
C HIS A 43 0.18 -9.76 1.33
N VAL A 44 -1.12 -9.49 1.44
CA VAL A 44 -1.86 -9.52 2.73
C VAL A 44 -1.72 -10.86 3.45
N ARG A 45 -1.56 -11.96 2.69
CA ARG A 45 -1.44 -13.31 3.26
C ARG A 45 -0.08 -13.60 3.88
N GLU A 46 0.92 -12.84 3.49
CA GLU A 46 2.30 -12.97 3.96
C GLU A 46 2.59 -12.01 5.12
N ASP A 47 1.69 -11.06 5.39
CA ASP A 47 1.80 -10.12 6.49
C ASP A 47 1.39 -10.80 7.82
N PRO A 48 2.33 -11.09 8.73
CA PRO A 48 2.04 -11.77 10.00
C PRO A 48 1.23 -10.92 10.99
N LEU A 49 1.14 -9.59 10.75
CA LEU A 49 0.38 -8.66 11.58
C LEU A 49 -1.08 -8.59 11.13
N ILE A 50 -1.36 -8.84 9.84
CA ILE A 50 -2.72 -8.90 9.30
C ILE A 50 -3.28 -10.32 9.40
N ILE A 51 -2.51 -11.34 9.00
CA ILE A 51 -2.84 -12.75 9.20
C ILE A 51 -2.00 -13.31 10.35
N PRO A 52 -2.61 -13.62 11.51
CA PRO A 52 -1.87 -14.16 12.64
C PRO A 52 -1.18 -15.47 12.27
N VAL A 53 0.14 -15.52 12.52
CA VAL A 53 0.92 -16.75 12.37
C VAL A 53 0.83 -17.62 13.63
N PRO A 54 0.99 -18.94 13.51
CA PRO A 54 1.05 -19.83 14.67
C PRO A 54 2.15 -19.44 15.67
N ALA A 55 1.92 -19.79 16.93
CA ALA A 55 2.84 -19.53 18.04
C ALA A 55 4.27 -20.06 17.82
N SER A 56 4.42 -21.15 17.07
CA SER A 56 5.71 -21.76 16.72
C SER A 56 6.47 -20.99 15.63
N GLU A 57 5.79 -20.20 14.82
CA GLU A 57 6.40 -19.42 13.72
C GLU A 57 6.70 -17.99 14.17
N ASN A 58 5.97 -17.48 15.17
CA ASN A 58 6.22 -16.17 15.75
C ASN A 58 7.57 -16.14 16.50
N PRO A 59 8.58 -15.40 16.02
CA PRO A 59 9.89 -15.32 16.67
C PRO A 59 9.85 -14.56 18.01
N PHE A 60 8.83 -13.74 18.24
CA PHE A 60 8.63 -13.00 19.50
C PHE A 60 7.94 -13.84 20.58
N ARG A 61 7.41 -15.01 20.22
CA ARG A 61 6.78 -15.90 21.20
C ARG A 61 7.83 -16.86 21.72
N GLU A 62 8.00 -16.90 23.04
CA GLU A 62 8.98 -17.75 23.70
C GLU A 62 8.86 -19.21 23.24
N LYS A 63 9.81 -19.66 22.42
CA LYS A 63 10.17 -21.06 22.38
C LYS A 63 11.01 -21.29 23.62
N LYS A 64 10.50 -22.08 24.57
CA LYS A 64 11.38 -22.77 25.52
C LYS A 64 12.46 -23.42 24.64
N PHE A 65 13.73 -23.12 24.92
CA PHE A 65 14.95 -23.45 24.15
C PHE A 65 15.62 -22.24 23.48
N PHE A 66 16.46 -21.61 24.30
CA PHE A 66 17.66 -20.82 23.99
C PHE A 66 17.47 -19.49 23.25
N CYS A 67 17.30 -18.42 24.04
CA CYS A 67 17.82 -17.11 23.68
C CYS A 67 19.33 -17.23 23.44
N THR A 68 19.77 -17.17 22.18
CA THR A 68 21.13 -16.72 21.87
C THR A 68 21.06 -15.21 21.72
N ILE A 69 21.53 -14.49 22.75
CA ILE A 69 21.96 -13.10 22.61
C ILE A 69 23.29 -13.16 21.84
N LEU A 70 23.35 -12.50 20.68
CA LEU A 70 24.57 -12.28 19.89
C LEU A 70 25.18 -10.92 20.24
#